data_AF-A0A9W8HKS9-F1
#
_entry.id   AF-A0A9W8HKS9-F1
#
_cell.length_a   1.000
_cell.length_b   1.000
_cell.length_c   1.000
_cell.angle_alpha   90.00
_cell.angle_beta   90.00
_cell.angle_gamma   90.00
#
_symmetry.space_group_name_H-M   'P 1'
#
loop_
_entity.id
_entity.type
_entity.pdbx_description
1 polymer ?
#
loop_
_entity_poly.entity_id
_entity_poly.type
_entity_poly.pdbx_seq_one_letter_code
_entity_poly.pdbx_strand_id
1 'polypeptide(L)'
;MSYTRRRATRALRVYWILLLLVGEIGLYQWHIGGCKWPTKDPAAPNEPRPTTVAIIADPQIVDHYSYNQTGLLLRTVEFFTDIYMRKSYRFLQTIRRPSHVIFLGDLMDGGREWDDDQWATEYLRYRSIFTTRYPQNTRVYDMAGNHDIGIGNTVVKSALKRFHRRVGPTNFVIEDIGGHDIVLLDTLTLESDDPEVSHDSRSLVERLADGLTSHPRPRLLFTHVPMRRPAQTYCGPERQSAHKYLPDRTGYQFRDQLLQNTTEYLLKNIRPRAVFSGDDHDSCTVEHPIDPNKPSERSVATEYTIGAFGWASGVPIASYALLTLYPGSPATAAQPTYHVQRCFLPYQLGIYKFYIASFVATLIIVAAVCYSGSHSWHPAAVCRLDGSEDEQHLINRSAANNSSGLPLPAGMQQGRWSFSKRGCLLQMIYILRDLFVVGLPTYIACILFFYIF
;
A
#
# COMPACT_ATOMS: atom_id res chain seq x y z
N MET A 1 -39.37 17.00 3.70
CA MET A 1 -38.00 17.38 3.28
C MET A 1 -38.07 18.23 2.01
N SER A 2 -37.52 19.47 2.02
CA SER A 2 -37.61 20.42 0.89
C SER A 2 -36.90 19.89 -0.36
N TYR A 3 -37.31 20.36 -1.52
CA TYR A 3 -36.77 19.95 -2.82
C TYR A 3 -35.24 20.10 -2.92
N THR A 4 -34.72 21.26 -2.48
CA THR A 4 -33.29 21.56 -2.40
C THR A 4 -32.53 20.57 -1.52
N ARG A 5 -33.11 20.18 -0.37
CA ARG A 5 -32.54 19.15 0.51
C ARG A 5 -32.45 17.79 -0.17
N ARG A 6 -33.52 17.36 -0.86
CA ARG A 6 -33.53 16.08 -1.58
C ARG A 6 -32.47 16.04 -2.68
N ARG A 7 -32.30 17.13 -3.42
CA ARG A 7 -31.24 17.26 -4.44
C ARG A 7 -29.84 17.19 -3.81
N ALA A 8 -29.59 17.95 -2.74
CA ALA A 8 -28.30 17.94 -2.05
C ALA A 8 -27.95 16.56 -1.50
N THR A 9 -28.88 15.89 -0.81
CA THR A 9 -28.65 14.52 -0.30
C THR A 9 -28.35 13.53 -1.42
N ARG A 10 -29.08 13.59 -2.55
CA ARG A 10 -28.81 12.71 -3.71
C ARG A 10 -27.42 12.97 -4.31
N ALA A 11 -27.04 14.23 -4.49
CA ALA A 11 -25.73 14.60 -5.01
C ALA A 11 -24.60 14.13 -4.08
N LEU A 12 -24.75 14.34 -2.77
CA LEU A 12 -23.78 13.88 -1.77
C LEU A 12 -23.67 12.35 -1.75
N ARG A 13 -24.76 11.60 -1.91
CA ARG A 13 -24.71 10.14 -2.03
C ARG A 13 -23.88 9.70 -3.23
N VAL A 14 -24.16 10.26 -4.41
CA VAL A 14 -23.40 9.94 -5.64
C VAL A 14 -21.93 10.31 -5.47
N TYR A 15 -21.66 11.48 -4.90
CA TYR A 15 -20.31 11.92 -4.60
C TYR A 15 -19.56 10.93 -3.71
N TRP A 16 -20.14 10.47 -2.59
CA TRP A 16 -19.51 9.50 -1.71
C TRP A 16 -19.29 8.14 -2.37
N ILE A 17 -20.23 7.67 -3.20
CA ILE A 17 -20.04 6.44 -3.96
C ILE A 17 -18.82 6.57 -4.88
N LEU A 18 -18.77 7.63 -5.70
CA LEU A 18 -17.70 7.85 -6.66
C LEU A 18 -16.35 8.07 -5.96
N LEU A 19 -16.34 8.83 -4.86
CA LEU A 19 -15.15 9.08 -4.06
C LEU A 19 -14.52 7.78 -3.53
N LEU A 20 -15.36 6.88 -3.00
CA LEU A 20 -14.91 5.59 -2.48
C LEU A 20 -14.46 4.67 -3.62
N LEU A 21 -15.18 4.61 -4.74
CA LEU A 21 -14.76 3.82 -5.91
C LEU A 21 -13.43 4.32 -6.48
N VAL A 22 -13.26 5.65 -6.59
CA VAL A 22 -12.00 6.24 -7.07
C VAL A 22 -10.87 5.94 -6.09
N GLY A 23 -11.04 6.17 -4.79
CA GLY A 23 -9.95 6.00 -3.84
C GLY A 23 -9.60 4.54 -3.52
N GLU A 24 -10.60 3.66 -3.41
CA GLU A 24 -10.39 2.25 -3.05
C GLU A 24 -10.07 1.34 -4.23
N ILE A 25 -10.43 1.73 -5.46
CA ILE A 25 -10.22 0.90 -6.67
C ILE A 25 -9.47 1.70 -7.74
N GLY A 26 -10.01 2.85 -8.14
CA GLY A 26 -9.51 3.63 -9.27
C GLY A 26 -8.05 4.06 -9.15
N LEU A 27 -7.62 4.56 -7.98
CA LEU A 27 -6.25 5.00 -7.74
C LEU A 27 -5.25 3.84 -7.81
N TYR A 28 -5.58 2.68 -7.24
CA TYR A 28 -4.72 1.50 -7.30
C TYR A 28 -4.59 0.98 -8.73
N GLN A 29 -5.71 0.90 -9.45
CA GLN A 29 -5.73 0.55 -10.86
C GLN A 29 -4.92 1.54 -11.71
N TRP A 30 -4.98 2.84 -11.41
CA TRP A 30 -4.23 3.86 -12.12
C TRP A 30 -2.72 3.79 -11.85
N HIS A 31 -2.29 3.75 -10.59
CA HIS A 31 -0.88 3.67 -10.21
C HIS A 31 -0.20 2.41 -10.78
N ILE A 32 -0.82 1.24 -10.60
CA ILE A 32 -0.28 -0.03 -11.11
C ILE A 32 -0.48 -0.14 -12.63
N GLY A 33 -1.56 0.44 -13.16
CA GLY A 33 -1.86 0.59 -14.58
C GLY A 33 -0.80 1.37 -15.35
N GLY A 34 -0.36 2.48 -14.75
CA GLY A 34 0.59 3.45 -15.31
C GLY A 34 2.03 2.94 -15.33
N CYS A 35 2.45 2.16 -14.33
CA CYS A 35 3.80 1.59 -14.33
C CYS A 35 3.89 0.41 -15.30
N LYS A 36 4.53 0.59 -16.47
CA LYS A 36 4.67 -0.46 -17.50
C LYS A 36 5.90 -1.32 -17.25
N TRP A 37 5.88 -2.54 -17.79
CA TRP A 37 7.09 -3.37 -17.86
C TRP A 37 8.16 -2.60 -18.63
N PRO A 38 9.39 -2.48 -18.10
CA PRO A 38 10.46 -1.83 -18.85
C PRO A 38 10.80 -2.72 -20.05
N THR A 39 10.72 -2.18 -21.26
CA THR A 39 11.00 -2.91 -22.49
C THR A 39 12.19 -2.31 -23.22
N LYS A 40 12.86 -3.12 -24.03
CA LYS A 40 13.69 -2.58 -25.11
C LYS A 40 12.79 -1.97 -26.19
N ASP A 41 13.26 -0.90 -26.83
CA ASP A 41 12.65 -0.35 -28.06
C ASP A 41 12.48 -1.46 -29.12
N PRO A 42 11.48 -1.35 -30.02
CA PRO A 42 10.55 -2.43 -30.32
C PRO A 42 11.22 -3.75 -30.67
N ALA A 43 10.84 -4.78 -29.92
CA ALA A 43 11.29 -6.15 -30.10
C ALA A 43 11.11 -6.58 -31.57
N ALA A 44 12.17 -7.08 -32.19
CA ALA A 44 12.08 -7.57 -33.56
C ALA A 44 11.07 -8.75 -33.60
N PRO A 45 10.37 -8.98 -34.73
CA PRO A 45 9.25 -9.93 -34.82
C PRO A 45 9.55 -11.37 -34.37
N ASN A 46 10.83 -11.75 -34.32
CA ASN A 46 11.29 -13.10 -34.01
C ASN A 46 12.04 -13.22 -32.66
N GLU A 47 12.01 -12.19 -31.82
CA GLU A 47 12.69 -12.26 -30.53
C GLU A 47 11.88 -13.04 -29.48
N PRO A 48 12.54 -13.86 -28.64
CA PRO A 48 11.87 -14.58 -27.57
C PRO A 48 11.11 -13.63 -26.64
N ARG A 49 9.95 -14.05 -26.14
CA ARG A 49 9.19 -13.27 -25.17
C ARG A 49 10.04 -13.04 -23.91
N PRO A 50 10.14 -11.81 -23.41
CA PRO A 50 10.87 -11.55 -22.19
C PRO A 50 10.19 -12.18 -20.98
N THR A 51 10.99 -12.50 -19.98
CA THR A 51 10.49 -12.95 -18.67
C THR A 51 10.26 -11.76 -17.77
N THR A 52 9.14 -11.75 -17.06
CA THR A 52 8.70 -10.61 -16.24
C THR A 52 8.69 -10.98 -14.76
N VAL A 53 9.47 -10.25 -13.97
CA VAL A 53 9.67 -10.49 -12.54
C VAL A 53 9.21 -9.26 -11.76
N ALA A 54 8.28 -9.40 -10.83
CA ALA A 54 7.98 -8.35 -9.86
C ALA A 54 8.82 -8.56 -8.60
N ILE A 55 9.40 -7.48 -8.08
CA ILE A 55 10.24 -7.48 -6.88
C ILE A 55 9.55 -6.65 -5.82
N ILE A 56 9.31 -7.24 -4.65
CA ILE A 56 8.60 -6.64 -3.53
C ILE A 56 9.54 -6.67 -2.33
N ALA A 57 9.79 -5.53 -1.70
CA ALA A 57 10.60 -5.46 -0.49
C ALA A 57 9.72 -5.09 0.71
N ASP A 58 10.10 -5.56 1.88
CA ASP A 58 9.58 -5.15 3.19
C ASP A 58 8.04 -5.01 3.19
N PRO A 59 7.30 -6.09 2.87
CA PRO A 59 5.85 -6.07 3.09
C PRO A 59 5.54 -5.84 4.57
N GLN A 60 6.37 -6.34 5.50
CA GLN A 60 6.32 -6.09 6.94
C GLN A 60 4.89 -5.95 7.46
N ILE A 61 4.14 -7.05 7.46
CA ILE A 61 2.78 -6.99 8.00
C ILE A 61 2.84 -6.49 9.43
N VAL A 62 2.09 -5.41 9.71
CA VAL A 62 2.12 -4.76 11.03
C VAL A 62 1.60 -5.71 12.08
N ASP A 63 2.25 -5.70 13.24
CA ASP A 63 1.90 -6.49 14.40
C ASP A 63 2.28 -5.77 15.72
N HIS A 64 2.25 -6.49 16.84
CA HIS A 64 2.49 -5.91 18.16
C HIS A 64 3.93 -5.42 18.39
N TYR A 65 4.90 -5.91 17.61
CA TYR A 65 6.29 -5.47 17.64
C TYR A 65 6.56 -4.22 16.79
N SER A 66 5.63 -3.82 15.91
CA SER A 66 5.82 -2.64 15.04
C SER A 66 5.82 -1.30 15.78
N TYR A 67 4.76 -1.04 16.56
CA TYR A 67 4.48 0.30 17.11
C TYR A 67 4.13 0.31 18.59
N ASN A 68 4.43 -0.79 19.31
CA ASN A 68 4.03 -0.99 20.71
C ASN A 68 2.52 -0.74 20.94
N GLN A 69 1.70 -1.06 19.93
CA GLN A 69 0.26 -0.93 19.96
C GLN A 69 -0.35 -2.26 20.42
N THR A 70 -1.46 -2.19 21.14
CA THR A 70 -2.17 -3.38 21.64
C THR A 70 -3.68 -3.25 21.45
N GLY A 71 -4.38 -4.38 21.56
CA GLY A 71 -5.84 -4.43 21.55
C GLY A 71 -6.48 -3.91 20.26
N LEU A 72 -7.57 -3.15 20.38
CA LEU A 72 -8.38 -2.70 19.26
C LEU A 72 -7.62 -1.77 18.30
N LEU A 73 -6.69 -0.95 18.82
CA LEU A 73 -5.90 -0.04 18.00
C LEU A 73 -5.00 -0.83 17.04
N LEU A 74 -4.28 -1.83 17.56
CA LEU A 74 -3.44 -2.71 16.76
C LEU A 74 -4.27 -3.39 15.67
N ARG A 75 -5.40 -4.03 16.03
CA ARG A 75 -6.29 -4.69 15.06
C ARG A 75 -6.79 -3.74 13.96
N THR A 76 -6.99 -2.47 14.30
CA THR A 76 -7.40 -1.44 13.33
C THR A 76 -6.26 -1.12 12.36
N VAL A 77 -5.04 -0.93 12.87
CA VAL A 77 -3.86 -0.67 12.02
C VAL A 77 -3.56 -1.87 11.13
N GLU A 78 -3.53 -3.08 11.68
CA GLU A 78 -3.41 -4.35 10.96
C GLU A 78 -4.40 -4.42 9.79
N PHE A 79 -5.68 -4.17 10.05
CA PHE A 79 -6.71 -4.21 9.01
C PHE A 79 -6.43 -3.25 7.85
N PHE A 80 -6.05 -2.00 8.15
CA PHE A 80 -5.83 -0.97 7.14
C PHE A 80 -4.51 -1.13 6.39
N THR A 81 -3.47 -1.69 7.02
CA THR A 81 -2.21 -2.04 6.34
C THR A 81 -2.37 -3.28 5.48
N ASP A 82 -3.08 -4.31 5.96
CA ASP A 82 -3.37 -5.52 5.21
C ASP A 82 -4.19 -5.25 3.95
N ILE A 83 -5.28 -4.47 4.07
CA ILE A 83 -6.14 -4.21 2.92
C ILE A 83 -5.42 -3.35 1.88
N TYR A 84 -4.51 -2.46 2.29
CA TYR A 84 -3.65 -1.72 1.38
C TYR A 84 -2.79 -2.67 0.54
N MET A 85 -2.02 -3.54 1.21
CA MET A 85 -1.12 -4.47 0.54
C MET A 85 -1.88 -5.47 -0.32
N ARG A 86 -3.01 -5.97 0.18
CA ARG A 86 -3.92 -6.86 -0.57
C ARG A 86 -4.38 -6.21 -1.87
N LYS A 87 -4.89 -4.98 -1.83
CA LYS A 87 -5.31 -4.25 -3.04
C LYS A 87 -4.14 -4.07 -4.02
N SER A 88 -3.00 -3.59 -3.53
CA SER A 88 -1.80 -3.37 -4.32
C SER A 88 -1.33 -4.65 -5.01
N TYR A 89 -1.21 -5.75 -4.27
CA TYR A 89 -0.77 -7.03 -4.80
C TYR A 89 -1.77 -7.63 -5.79
N ARG A 90 -3.07 -7.53 -5.51
CA ARG A 90 -4.15 -8.00 -6.40
C ARG A 90 -4.14 -7.30 -7.75
N PHE A 91 -3.93 -5.98 -7.76
CA PHE A 91 -3.83 -5.25 -9.02
C PHE A 91 -2.49 -5.49 -9.73
N LEU A 92 -1.39 -5.65 -8.98
CA LEU A 92 -0.11 -6.07 -9.56
C LEU A 92 -0.29 -7.40 -10.31
N GLN A 93 -0.97 -8.36 -9.71
CA GLN A 93 -1.27 -9.66 -10.29
C GLN A 93 -2.22 -9.58 -11.51
N THR A 94 -3.34 -8.89 -11.38
CA THR A 94 -4.36 -8.87 -12.46
C THR A 94 -3.99 -7.97 -13.62
N ILE A 95 -3.27 -6.87 -13.37
CA ILE A 95 -2.90 -5.89 -14.40
C ILE A 95 -1.51 -6.16 -14.96
N ARG A 96 -0.48 -6.34 -14.11
CA ARG A 96 0.90 -6.57 -14.61
C ARG A 96 1.14 -8.01 -15.00
N ARG A 97 0.43 -8.96 -14.37
CA ARG A 97 0.50 -10.40 -14.65
C ARG A 97 1.96 -10.92 -14.67
N PRO A 98 2.74 -10.70 -13.59
CA PRO A 98 4.14 -11.10 -13.55
C PRO A 98 4.27 -12.63 -13.64
N SER A 99 5.27 -13.12 -14.37
CA SER A 99 5.59 -14.55 -14.40
C SER A 99 6.22 -15.04 -13.10
N HIS A 100 6.95 -14.16 -12.42
CA HIS A 100 7.62 -14.44 -11.15
C HIS A 100 7.43 -13.27 -10.18
N VAL A 101 7.36 -13.56 -8.88
CA VAL A 101 7.41 -12.57 -7.81
C VAL A 101 8.51 -12.97 -6.85
N ILE A 102 9.37 -12.02 -6.48
CA ILE A 102 10.41 -12.22 -5.47
C ILE A 102 10.16 -11.23 -4.33
N PHE A 103 9.98 -11.75 -3.12
CA PHE A 103 9.94 -10.97 -1.90
C PHE A 103 11.33 -10.88 -1.30
N LEU A 104 11.79 -9.66 -1.01
CA LEU A 104 13.16 -9.36 -0.55
C LEU A 104 13.34 -9.44 0.97
N GLY A 105 12.51 -10.21 1.68
CA GLY A 105 12.61 -10.37 3.14
C GLY A 105 11.68 -9.44 3.91
N ASP A 106 11.77 -9.55 5.23
CA ASP A 106 10.94 -8.87 6.21
C ASP A 106 9.45 -9.07 5.90
N LEU A 107 9.08 -10.36 5.87
CA LEU A 107 7.70 -10.77 5.58
C LEU A 107 6.74 -10.28 6.68
N MET A 108 7.21 -10.34 7.92
CA MET A 108 6.50 -9.98 9.15
C MET A 108 7.46 -9.19 10.06
N ASP A 109 6.93 -8.22 10.80
CA ASP A 109 7.75 -7.35 11.67
C ASP A 109 8.26 -8.10 12.92
N GLY A 110 7.40 -8.94 13.51
CA GLY A 110 7.70 -9.79 14.67
C GLY A 110 8.23 -11.20 14.35
N GLY A 111 8.63 -11.48 13.10
CA GLY A 111 8.88 -12.86 12.62
C GLY A 111 9.86 -13.69 13.48
N ARG A 112 10.91 -13.06 14.01
CA ARG A 112 11.89 -13.69 14.90
C ARG A 112 11.50 -13.71 16.38
N GLU A 113 10.56 -12.87 16.78
CA GLU A 113 10.21 -12.60 18.18
C GLU A 113 9.17 -13.59 18.73
N TRP A 114 8.35 -14.17 17.83
CA TRP A 114 7.27 -15.08 18.22
C TRP A 114 7.70 -16.52 18.47
N ASP A 115 6.91 -17.20 19.31
CA ASP A 115 6.84 -18.66 19.34
C ASP A 115 6.23 -19.23 18.03
N ASP A 116 6.29 -20.55 17.89
CA ASP A 116 5.88 -21.22 16.65
C ASP A 116 4.37 -21.11 16.35
N ASP A 117 3.52 -20.96 17.38
CA ASP A 117 2.06 -20.91 17.23
C ASP A 117 1.58 -19.53 16.79
N GLN A 118 2.10 -18.48 17.45
CA GLN A 118 1.84 -17.10 17.03
C GLN A 118 2.43 -16.84 15.64
N TRP A 119 3.66 -17.30 15.38
CA TRP A 119 4.27 -17.19 14.07
C TRP A 119 3.44 -17.88 12.98
N ALA A 120 2.90 -19.08 13.25
CA ALA A 120 2.08 -19.78 12.26
C ALA A 120 0.78 -19.00 11.94
N THR A 121 0.19 -18.34 12.93
CA THR A 121 -1.01 -17.52 12.74
C THR A 121 -0.71 -16.29 11.86
N GLU A 122 0.36 -15.55 12.17
CA GLU A 122 0.76 -14.37 11.39
C GLU A 122 1.25 -14.75 9.99
N TYR A 123 1.92 -15.89 9.83
CA TYR A 123 2.30 -16.39 8.52
C TYR A 123 1.09 -16.75 7.65
N LEU A 124 0.03 -17.33 8.24
CA LEU A 124 -1.23 -17.56 7.51
C LEU A 124 -1.89 -16.23 7.10
N ARG A 125 -1.84 -15.20 7.96
CA ARG A 125 -2.31 -13.85 7.63
C ARG A 125 -1.50 -13.27 6.45
N TYR A 126 -0.17 -13.31 6.50
CA TYR A 126 0.73 -12.92 5.42
C TYR A 126 0.36 -13.61 4.10
N ARG A 127 0.26 -14.95 4.10
CA ARG A 127 -0.12 -15.75 2.93
C ARG A 127 -1.50 -15.40 2.39
N SER A 128 -2.44 -15.02 3.26
CA SER A 128 -3.78 -14.59 2.85
C SER A 128 -3.77 -13.24 2.13
N ILE A 129 -2.84 -12.33 2.47
CA ILE A 129 -2.69 -11.01 1.85
C ILE A 129 -2.05 -11.17 0.47
N PHE A 130 -0.96 -11.95 0.41
CA PHE A 130 -0.18 -12.19 -0.80
C PHE A 130 -0.58 -13.48 -1.52
N THR A 131 -1.89 -13.72 -1.64
CA THR A 131 -2.40 -14.90 -2.35
C THR A 131 -2.31 -14.72 -3.86
N THR A 132 -1.59 -15.62 -4.53
CA THR A 132 -1.52 -15.68 -5.99
C THR A 132 -2.76 -16.30 -6.61
N ARG A 133 -3.58 -15.44 -7.24
CA ARG A 133 -4.78 -15.89 -7.98
C ARG A 133 -4.58 -15.84 -9.49
N TYR A 134 -3.80 -14.89 -9.98
CA TYR A 134 -3.64 -14.68 -11.41
C TYR A 134 -2.27 -14.03 -11.75
N PRO A 135 -1.58 -14.49 -12.83
CA PRO A 135 -1.84 -15.74 -13.52
C PRO A 135 -1.54 -16.93 -12.59
N GLN A 136 -2.25 -18.04 -12.75
CA GLN A 136 -2.16 -19.19 -11.83
C GLN A 136 -0.76 -19.84 -11.81
N ASN A 137 0.05 -19.60 -12.84
CA ASN A 137 1.41 -20.11 -12.97
C ASN A 137 2.50 -19.13 -12.48
N THR A 138 2.13 -18.00 -11.86
CA THR A 138 3.12 -17.11 -11.25
C THR A 138 3.87 -17.86 -10.15
N ARG A 139 5.20 -17.92 -10.27
CA ARG A 139 6.06 -18.50 -9.23
C ARG A 139 6.43 -17.42 -8.22
N VAL A 140 6.32 -17.72 -6.94
CA VAL A 140 6.61 -16.78 -5.84
C VAL A 140 7.77 -17.33 -5.02
N TYR A 141 8.75 -16.48 -4.74
CA TYR A 141 9.90 -16.80 -3.91
C TYR A 141 10.02 -15.78 -2.79
N ASP A 142 10.21 -16.28 -1.58
CA ASP A 142 10.37 -15.48 -0.37
C ASP A 142 11.81 -15.67 0.14
N MET A 143 12.52 -14.58 0.40
CA MET A 143 13.75 -14.62 1.21
C MET A 143 13.47 -14.14 2.62
N ALA A 144 14.44 -14.34 3.52
CA ALA A 144 14.36 -13.86 4.90
C ALA A 144 14.96 -12.46 5.01
N GLY A 145 14.35 -11.62 5.85
CA GLY A 145 14.94 -10.38 6.33
C GLY A 145 15.36 -10.43 7.80
N ASN A 146 15.97 -9.37 8.31
CA ASN A 146 16.44 -9.35 9.70
C ASN A 146 15.27 -9.42 10.68
N HIS A 147 14.06 -8.97 10.30
CA HIS A 147 12.89 -9.14 11.14
C HIS A 147 12.39 -10.59 11.22
N ASP A 148 12.67 -11.40 10.20
CA ASP A 148 12.28 -12.80 10.14
C ASP A 148 13.21 -13.72 10.93
N ILE A 149 14.54 -13.49 10.88
CA ILE A 149 15.54 -14.42 11.43
C ILE A 149 16.66 -13.78 12.28
N GLY A 150 16.73 -12.45 12.38
CA GLY A 150 17.85 -11.72 12.97
C GLY A 150 19.04 -11.55 12.01
N ILE A 151 20.16 -11.00 12.49
CA ILE A 151 21.33 -10.65 11.65
C ILE A 151 22.67 -10.93 12.35
N GLY A 152 23.65 -11.41 11.57
CA GLY A 152 25.03 -11.67 11.99
C GLY A 152 25.12 -12.60 13.22
N ASN A 153 25.86 -12.16 14.23
CA ASN A 153 26.00 -12.91 15.49
C ASN A 153 24.73 -12.91 16.36
N THR A 154 23.70 -12.17 15.96
CA THR A 154 22.41 -12.08 16.68
C THR A 154 21.27 -12.80 15.96
N VAL A 155 21.59 -13.63 14.94
CA VAL A 155 20.62 -14.53 14.30
C VAL A 155 19.95 -15.41 15.36
N VAL A 156 18.62 -15.44 15.33
CA VAL A 156 17.82 -16.26 16.23
C VAL A 156 17.71 -17.66 15.62
N LYS A 157 18.54 -18.60 16.08
CA LYS A 157 18.63 -19.96 15.51
C LYS A 157 17.28 -20.70 15.42
N SER A 158 16.39 -20.50 16.39
CA SER A 158 15.03 -21.08 16.37
C SER A 158 14.17 -20.47 15.25
N ALA A 159 14.25 -19.16 15.04
CA ALA A 159 13.56 -18.46 13.97
C ALA A 159 14.09 -18.88 12.58
N LEU A 160 15.42 -18.97 12.42
CA LEU A 160 16.05 -19.48 11.19
C LEU A 160 15.57 -20.90 10.85
N LYS A 161 15.61 -21.82 11.84
CA LYS A 161 15.13 -23.20 11.66
C LYS A 161 13.63 -23.24 11.32
N ARG A 162 12.83 -22.38 11.95
CA ARG A 162 11.40 -22.25 11.66
C ARG A 162 11.16 -21.75 10.23
N PHE A 163 11.90 -20.72 9.79
CA PHE A 163 11.83 -20.17 8.44
C PHE A 163 12.14 -21.23 7.39
N HIS A 164 13.25 -21.99 7.55
CA HIS A 164 13.60 -23.10 6.65
C HIS A 164 12.50 -24.15 6.54
N ARG A 165 11.87 -24.49 7.67
CA ARG A 165 10.82 -25.52 7.71
C ARG A 165 9.48 -25.06 7.13
N ARG A 166 9.14 -23.77 7.27
CA ARG A 166 7.79 -23.26 6.95
C ARG A 166 7.74 -22.45 5.65
N VAL A 167 8.81 -21.74 5.31
CA VAL A 167 8.92 -20.89 4.12
C VAL A 167 9.78 -21.57 3.06
N GLY A 168 11.00 -21.94 3.43
CA GLY A 168 11.95 -22.58 2.51
C GLY A 168 13.41 -22.21 2.82
N PRO A 169 14.37 -22.75 2.05
CA PRO A 169 15.79 -22.42 2.23
C PRO A 169 16.03 -20.92 2.03
N THR A 170 16.93 -20.33 2.83
CA THR A 170 17.27 -18.90 2.72
C THR A 170 18.34 -18.62 1.66
N ASN A 171 19.02 -19.66 1.17
CA ASN A 171 20.06 -19.59 0.14
C ASN A 171 19.72 -20.51 -1.03
N PHE A 172 19.46 -19.96 -2.21
CA PHE A 172 19.23 -20.77 -3.41
C PHE A 172 19.41 -19.99 -4.71
N VAL A 173 19.63 -20.73 -5.79
CA VAL A 173 19.74 -20.20 -7.16
C VAL A 173 18.55 -20.68 -7.96
N ILE A 174 17.87 -19.75 -8.62
CA ILE A 174 16.86 -20.08 -9.61
C ILE A 174 17.50 -19.95 -10.98
N GLU A 175 17.75 -21.09 -11.60
CA GLU A 175 18.43 -21.19 -12.87
C GLU A 175 17.50 -20.82 -14.04
N ASP A 176 18.08 -20.17 -15.06
CA ASP A 176 17.47 -19.93 -16.36
C ASP A 176 16.14 -19.14 -16.34
N ILE A 177 16.04 -18.12 -15.49
CA ILE A 177 14.93 -17.17 -15.56
C ILE A 177 15.23 -16.15 -16.66
N GLY A 178 14.65 -16.36 -17.84
CA GLY A 178 14.84 -15.45 -18.98
C GLY A 178 16.32 -15.33 -19.40
N GLY A 179 17.07 -16.44 -19.35
CA GLY A 179 18.50 -16.49 -19.66
C GLY A 179 19.42 -15.94 -18.55
N HIS A 180 18.91 -15.77 -17.33
CA HIS A 180 19.69 -15.30 -16.17
C HIS A 180 19.58 -16.32 -15.03
N ASP A 181 20.59 -16.33 -14.17
CA ASP A 181 20.48 -17.00 -12.87
C ASP A 181 20.18 -15.98 -11.80
N ILE A 182 19.13 -16.25 -11.01
CA ILE A 182 18.73 -15.41 -9.89
C ILE A 182 19.29 -16.04 -8.62
N VAL A 183 20.18 -15.32 -7.94
CA VAL A 183 20.83 -15.76 -6.70
C VAL A 183 20.14 -15.07 -5.53
N LEU A 184 19.34 -15.80 -4.76
CA LEU A 184 18.79 -15.33 -3.49
C LEU A 184 19.76 -15.75 -2.39
N LEU A 185 20.41 -14.77 -1.78
CA LEU A 185 21.48 -15.00 -0.82
C LEU A 185 21.12 -14.41 0.54
N ASP A 186 21.20 -15.25 1.56
CA ASP A 186 21.04 -14.88 2.96
C ASP A 186 22.34 -14.26 3.49
N THR A 187 22.45 -12.96 3.29
CA THR A 187 23.57 -12.17 3.79
C THR A 187 23.52 -11.98 5.31
N LEU A 188 22.37 -12.20 5.94
CA LEU A 188 22.17 -12.06 7.38
C LEU A 188 22.94 -13.14 8.14
N THR A 189 22.83 -14.38 7.67
CA THR A 189 23.56 -15.53 8.22
C THR A 189 25.02 -15.58 7.75
N LEU A 190 25.32 -15.07 6.54
CA LEU A 190 26.68 -14.99 6.00
C LEU A 190 27.63 -14.20 6.91
N GLU A 191 27.13 -13.12 7.51
CA GLU A 191 27.88 -12.25 8.42
C GLU A 191 27.94 -12.75 9.87
N SER A 192 27.48 -13.97 10.13
CA SER A 192 27.67 -14.63 11.41
C SER A 192 29.08 -15.21 11.51
N ASP A 193 29.72 -15.02 12.66
CA ASP A 193 30.98 -15.67 13.01
C ASP A 193 30.77 -17.15 13.37
N ASP A 194 29.53 -17.56 13.67
CA ASP A 194 29.17 -18.95 13.90
C ASP A 194 29.22 -19.75 12.58
N PRO A 195 30.12 -20.74 12.45
CA PRO A 195 30.23 -21.54 11.24
C PRO A 195 28.96 -22.32 10.92
N GLU A 196 28.19 -22.77 11.91
CA GLU A 196 26.94 -23.49 11.66
C GLU A 196 25.89 -22.60 11.02
N VAL A 197 25.84 -21.33 11.42
CA VAL A 197 24.89 -20.35 10.89
C VAL A 197 25.30 -19.89 9.50
N SER A 198 26.59 -19.61 9.29
CA SER A 198 27.11 -19.05 8.03
C SER A 198 27.40 -20.10 6.95
N HIS A 199 27.42 -21.39 7.29
CA HIS A 199 27.84 -22.49 6.41
C HIS A 199 27.14 -22.47 5.05
N ASP A 200 25.81 -22.43 5.03
CA ASP A 200 25.04 -22.59 3.78
C ASP A 200 25.21 -21.39 2.85
N SER A 201 25.26 -20.18 3.41
CA SER A 201 25.50 -18.94 2.66
C SER A 201 26.91 -18.93 2.08
N ARG A 202 27.94 -19.24 2.88
CA ARG A 202 29.34 -19.32 2.41
C ARG A 202 29.51 -20.39 1.33
N SER A 203 28.97 -21.58 1.57
CA SER A 203 29.03 -22.70 0.63
C SER A 203 28.39 -22.36 -0.71
N LEU A 204 27.28 -21.60 -0.72
CA LEU A 204 26.68 -21.14 -1.98
C LEU A 204 27.60 -20.18 -2.73
N VAL A 205 28.19 -19.20 -2.05
CA VAL A 205 29.10 -18.23 -2.69
C VAL A 205 30.33 -18.92 -3.26
N GLU A 206 30.92 -19.87 -2.53
CA GLU A 206 32.09 -20.64 -2.99
C GLU A 206 31.76 -21.48 -4.22
N ARG A 207 30.64 -22.21 -4.22
CA ARG A 207 30.19 -22.96 -5.42
C ARG A 207 29.98 -22.06 -6.63
N LEU A 208 29.44 -20.86 -6.42
CA LEU A 208 29.25 -19.89 -7.48
C LEU A 208 30.58 -19.33 -8.00
N ALA A 209 31.57 -19.16 -7.13
CA ALA A 209 32.92 -18.73 -7.47
C ALA A 209 33.63 -19.76 -8.36
N ASP A 210 33.56 -21.04 -7.99
CA ASP A 210 34.18 -22.14 -8.74
C ASP A 210 33.63 -22.27 -10.17
N GLY A 211 32.33 -21.98 -10.35
CA GLY A 211 31.67 -22.01 -11.65
C GLY A 211 31.96 -20.81 -12.56
N LEU A 212 32.60 -19.73 -12.08
CA LEU A 212 32.67 -18.46 -12.82
C LEU A 212 33.25 -18.55 -14.24
N THR A 213 34.23 -19.44 -14.46
CA THR A 213 34.93 -19.55 -15.75
C THR A 213 34.18 -20.37 -16.79
N SER A 214 33.22 -21.19 -16.35
CA SER A 214 32.46 -22.13 -17.21
C SER A 214 30.97 -21.82 -17.27
N HIS A 215 30.49 -20.83 -16.50
CA HIS A 215 29.08 -20.54 -16.36
C HIS A 215 28.55 -19.66 -17.50
N PRO A 216 27.55 -20.12 -18.29
CA PRO A 216 27.14 -19.43 -19.50
C PRO A 216 26.18 -18.25 -19.28
N ARG A 217 25.58 -18.10 -18.09
CA ARG A 217 24.50 -17.13 -17.84
C ARG A 217 24.91 -15.99 -16.88
N PRO A 218 24.48 -14.74 -17.12
CA PRO A 218 24.67 -13.65 -16.18
C PRO A 218 23.87 -13.90 -14.89
N ARG A 219 24.42 -13.46 -13.76
CA ARG A 219 23.81 -13.59 -12.43
C ARG A 219 23.21 -12.27 -11.96
N LEU A 220 22.02 -12.34 -11.36
CA LEU A 220 21.39 -11.24 -10.63
C LEU A 220 21.34 -11.62 -9.16
N LEU A 221 21.91 -10.79 -8.29
CA LEU A 221 22.01 -11.06 -6.86
C LEU A 221 20.89 -10.36 -6.09
N PHE A 222 20.23 -11.08 -5.21
CA PHE A 222 19.15 -10.59 -4.36
C PHE A 222 19.60 -10.75 -2.91
N THR A 223 19.67 -9.65 -2.18
CA THR A 223 20.00 -9.57 -0.76
C THR A 223 18.87 -8.87 -0.02
N HIS A 224 18.74 -9.07 1.29
CA HIS A 224 17.82 -8.26 2.09
C HIS A 224 18.46 -6.90 2.38
N VAL A 225 19.55 -6.91 3.17
CA VAL A 225 20.30 -5.69 3.52
C VAL A 225 21.09 -5.15 2.31
N PRO A 226 21.10 -3.83 2.06
CA PRO A 226 21.85 -3.21 0.97
C PRO A 226 23.36 -3.37 1.08
N MET A 227 24.06 -3.38 -0.06
CA MET A 227 25.53 -3.46 -0.08
C MET A 227 26.20 -2.21 0.52
N ARG A 228 27.41 -2.40 1.03
CA ARG A 228 28.23 -1.34 1.59
C ARG A 228 28.58 -0.31 0.53
N ARG A 229 28.40 0.97 0.85
CA ARG A 229 28.85 2.12 0.05
C ARG A 229 29.40 3.23 0.94
N PRO A 230 30.28 4.12 0.43
CA PRO A 230 30.76 5.27 1.19
C PRO A 230 29.63 6.13 1.76
N ALA A 231 29.89 6.79 2.89
CA ALA A 231 28.94 7.71 3.50
C ALA A 231 28.53 8.82 2.51
N GLN A 232 27.26 9.23 2.58
CA GLN A 232 26.69 10.29 1.73
C GLN A 232 26.66 9.97 0.22
N THR A 233 26.85 8.70 -0.17
CA THR A 233 26.62 8.29 -1.56
C THR A 233 25.19 8.61 -1.97
N TYR A 234 25.03 9.39 -3.04
CA TYR A 234 23.72 9.83 -3.52
C TYR A 234 22.89 8.65 -4.04
N CYS A 235 21.69 8.46 -3.48
CA CYS A 235 20.80 7.34 -3.79
C CYS A 235 19.97 7.51 -5.07
N GLY A 236 20.06 8.67 -5.73
CA GLY A 236 19.23 9.00 -6.87
C GLY A 236 17.99 9.82 -6.51
N PRO A 237 17.25 10.30 -7.53
CA PRO A 237 16.17 11.27 -7.36
C PRO A 237 14.89 10.68 -6.76
N GLU A 238 14.72 9.36 -6.82
CA GLU A 238 13.51 8.67 -6.39
C GLU A 238 13.45 8.41 -4.88
N ARG A 239 14.56 8.61 -4.15
CA ARG A 239 14.57 8.53 -2.69
C ARG A 239 13.65 9.59 -2.10
N GLN A 240 12.71 9.19 -1.26
CA GLN A 240 11.70 10.07 -0.66
C GLN A 240 12.22 10.80 0.58
N SER A 241 13.14 10.20 1.32
CA SER A 241 13.78 10.77 2.50
C SER A 241 14.40 12.14 2.21
N ALA A 242 14.41 13.00 3.23
CA ALA A 242 15.11 14.27 3.20
C ALA A 242 16.63 14.04 3.06
N HIS A 243 17.15 12.97 3.65
CA HIS A 243 18.52 12.52 3.45
C HIS A 243 18.61 11.77 2.13
N LYS A 244 19.29 12.36 1.13
CA LYS A 244 19.45 11.77 -0.21
C LYS A 244 20.51 10.67 -0.31
N TYR A 245 20.85 10.06 0.81
CA TYR A 245 21.81 8.97 0.95
C TYR A 245 21.28 7.94 1.95
N LEU A 246 21.83 6.73 1.88
CA LEU A 246 21.60 5.66 2.85
C LEU A 246 22.52 5.87 4.07
N PRO A 247 21.98 5.99 5.30
CA PRO A 247 22.80 6.04 6.49
C PRO A 247 23.60 4.74 6.70
N ASP A 248 24.53 4.76 7.65
CA ASP A 248 25.39 3.62 7.97
C ASP A 248 25.31 3.32 9.48
N ARG A 249 24.10 3.07 9.95
CA ARG A 249 23.82 2.79 11.37
C ARG A 249 23.83 1.29 11.60
N THR A 250 24.25 0.92 12.80
CA THR A 250 24.17 -0.45 13.31
C THR A 250 23.53 -0.41 14.69
N GLY A 251 22.68 -1.38 14.99
CA GLY A 251 22.13 -1.57 16.32
C GLY A 251 21.79 -3.04 16.58
N TYR A 252 21.01 -3.28 17.63
CA TYR A 252 20.55 -4.63 17.93
C TYR A 252 19.61 -5.10 16.83
N GLN A 253 19.99 -6.19 16.17
CA GLN A 253 19.21 -6.85 15.11
C GLN A 253 18.86 -6.01 13.87
N PHE A 254 19.60 -4.91 13.61
CA PHE A 254 19.50 -4.17 12.36
C PHE A 254 20.84 -3.56 11.95
N ARG A 255 21.03 -3.38 10.64
CA ARG A 255 22.12 -2.60 10.06
C ARG A 255 21.70 -2.07 8.69
N ASP A 256 21.90 -0.78 8.44
CA ASP A 256 21.46 -0.15 7.19
C ASP A 256 22.22 -0.66 5.94
N GLN A 257 23.40 -1.26 6.11
CA GLN A 257 24.28 -1.72 5.03
C GLN A 257 25.09 -2.95 5.44
N LEU A 258 25.43 -3.85 4.51
CA LEU A 258 26.36 -4.94 4.74
C LEU A 258 27.76 -4.44 5.16
N LEU A 259 28.56 -5.33 5.75
CA LEU A 259 29.97 -5.02 6.00
C LEU A 259 30.74 -4.84 4.68
N GLN A 260 31.80 -4.04 4.74
CA GLN A 260 32.69 -3.79 3.60
C GLN A 260 33.29 -5.09 3.04
N ASN A 261 33.83 -5.94 3.92
CA ASN A 261 34.42 -7.22 3.53
C ASN A 261 33.38 -8.16 2.91
N THR A 262 32.15 -8.18 3.43
CA THR A 262 31.04 -8.97 2.85
C THR A 262 30.73 -8.48 1.44
N THR A 263 30.58 -7.17 1.24
CA THR A 263 30.27 -6.58 -0.07
C THR A 263 31.37 -6.91 -1.09
N GLU A 264 32.64 -6.71 -0.72
CA GLU A 264 33.78 -7.06 -1.57
C GLU A 264 33.86 -8.56 -1.89
N TYR A 265 33.62 -9.41 -0.89
CA TYR A 265 33.56 -10.86 -1.04
C TYR A 265 32.49 -11.29 -2.04
N LEU A 266 31.28 -10.72 -1.95
CA LEU A 266 30.17 -11.05 -2.85
C LEU A 266 30.42 -10.56 -4.28
N LEU A 267 30.86 -9.32 -4.45
CA LEU A 267 31.14 -8.76 -5.76
C LEU A 267 32.25 -9.55 -6.48
N LYS A 268 33.32 -9.90 -5.77
CA LYS A 268 34.45 -10.66 -6.31
C LYS A 268 34.05 -12.07 -6.75
N ASN A 269 33.30 -12.80 -5.91
CA ASN A 269 33.03 -14.23 -6.10
C ASN A 269 31.76 -14.52 -6.92
N ILE A 270 30.75 -13.66 -6.85
CA ILE A 270 29.51 -13.84 -7.62
C ILE A 270 29.59 -13.13 -8.98
N ARG A 271 30.28 -11.98 -9.03
CA ARG A 271 30.35 -11.07 -10.19
C ARG A 271 28.96 -10.75 -10.77
N PRO A 272 28.01 -10.28 -9.94
CA PRO A 272 26.64 -10.07 -10.39
C PRO A 272 26.55 -8.94 -11.41
N ARG A 273 25.60 -9.04 -12.34
CA ARG A 273 25.32 -7.98 -13.32
C ARG A 273 24.47 -6.85 -12.70
N ALA A 274 23.64 -7.19 -11.72
CA ALA A 274 22.88 -6.28 -10.89
C ALA A 274 22.64 -6.89 -9.50
N VAL A 275 22.37 -6.01 -8.54
CA VAL A 275 22.00 -6.38 -7.17
C VAL A 275 20.64 -5.77 -6.85
N PHE A 276 19.77 -6.51 -6.16
CA PHE A 276 18.48 -6.03 -5.67
C PHE A 276 18.43 -6.21 -4.15
N SER A 277 18.16 -5.12 -3.43
CA SER A 277 18.11 -5.08 -1.96
C SER A 277 16.83 -4.42 -1.44
N GLY A 278 16.51 -4.63 -0.15
CA GLY A 278 15.38 -4.03 0.59
C GLY A 278 15.86 -3.31 1.86
N ASP A 279 15.18 -3.55 3.00
CA ASP A 279 15.53 -3.15 4.38
C ASP A 279 15.51 -1.63 4.68
N ASP A 280 16.04 -0.76 3.81
CA ASP A 280 16.01 0.70 4.03
C ASP A 280 14.62 1.32 3.83
N HIS A 281 13.66 0.55 3.32
CA HIS A 281 12.29 0.95 3.00
C HIS A 281 12.13 2.08 1.96
N ASP A 282 13.20 2.71 1.52
CA ASP A 282 13.21 3.77 0.52
C ASP A 282 14.06 3.36 -0.70
N SER A 283 13.86 4.06 -1.81
CA SER A 283 14.58 3.77 -3.05
C SER A 283 16.02 4.28 -3.00
N CYS A 284 16.95 3.44 -3.45
CA CYS A 284 18.34 3.82 -3.68
C CYS A 284 18.88 3.13 -4.93
N THR A 285 19.70 3.82 -5.71
CA THR A 285 20.41 3.22 -6.85
C THR A 285 21.84 3.70 -6.86
N VAL A 286 22.76 2.75 -6.82
CA VAL A 286 24.20 3.00 -6.80
C VAL A 286 24.93 1.99 -7.67
N GLU A 287 26.16 2.31 -8.06
CA GLU A 287 27.02 1.39 -8.82
C GLU A 287 28.18 0.93 -7.95
N HIS A 288 28.45 -0.38 -7.98
CA HIS A 288 29.55 -1.01 -7.25
C HIS A 288 30.61 -1.54 -8.21
N PRO A 289 31.89 -1.25 -8.01
CA PRO A 289 32.96 -1.87 -8.79
C PRO A 289 33.12 -3.35 -8.42
N ILE A 290 33.08 -4.25 -9.41
CA ILE A 290 33.26 -5.70 -9.24
C ILE A 290 34.73 -6.05 -8.96
N ASP A 291 35.67 -5.33 -9.60
CA ASP A 291 37.11 -5.43 -9.32
C ASP A 291 37.72 -4.02 -9.20
N PRO A 292 37.91 -3.51 -7.97
CA PRO A 292 38.50 -2.18 -7.74
C PRO A 292 39.90 -2.02 -8.34
N ASN A 293 40.64 -3.12 -8.56
CA ASN A 293 42.00 -3.10 -9.06
C ASN A 293 42.07 -3.14 -10.60
N LYS A 294 40.93 -3.31 -11.30
CA LYS A 294 40.84 -3.36 -12.78
C LYS A 294 39.67 -2.50 -13.31
N PRO A 295 39.72 -1.16 -13.14
CA PRO A 295 38.62 -0.27 -13.50
C PRO A 295 38.34 -0.11 -15.01
N SER A 296 39.18 -0.65 -15.89
CA SER A 296 39.08 -0.49 -17.36
C SER A 296 38.12 -1.46 -18.06
N GLU A 297 37.74 -2.57 -17.42
CA GLU A 297 36.64 -3.42 -17.89
C GLU A 297 35.33 -2.91 -17.29
N ARG A 298 34.27 -2.78 -18.10
CA ARG A 298 32.87 -2.49 -17.70
C ARG A 298 32.34 -3.50 -16.66
N SER A 299 32.90 -3.45 -15.46
CA SER A 299 32.73 -4.42 -14.39
C SER A 299 32.06 -3.73 -13.20
N VAL A 300 30.98 -3.00 -13.46
CA VAL A 300 30.13 -2.43 -12.40
C VAL A 300 28.86 -3.25 -12.26
N ALA A 301 28.46 -3.48 -11.01
CA ALA A 301 27.16 -4.01 -10.64
C ALA A 301 26.29 -2.86 -10.16
N THR A 302 25.19 -2.58 -10.86
CA THR A 302 24.20 -1.61 -10.39
C THR A 302 23.35 -2.27 -9.31
N GLU A 303 23.29 -1.66 -8.13
CA GLU A 303 22.38 -2.06 -7.06
C GLU A 303 21.12 -1.20 -7.08
N TYR A 304 19.97 -1.87 -6.99
CA TYR A 304 18.66 -1.27 -6.82
C TYR A 304 18.10 -1.67 -5.46
N THR A 305 18.16 -0.75 -4.49
CA THR A 305 17.42 -0.88 -3.23
C THR A 305 15.96 -0.50 -3.48
N ILE A 306 15.06 -1.45 -3.25
CA ILE A 306 13.63 -1.35 -3.50
C ILE A 306 12.96 -0.87 -2.21
N GLY A 307 12.16 0.18 -2.29
CA GLY A 307 11.44 0.68 -1.12
C GLY A 307 10.30 -0.25 -0.71
N ALA A 308 9.88 -0.14 0.55
CA ALA A 308 8.91 -1.02 1.18
C ALA A 308 7.56 -1.05 0.46
N PHE A 309 6.92 -2.20 0.46
CA PHE A 309 5.58 -2.41 -0.10
C PHE A 309 4.47 -2.05 0.90
N GLY A 310 4.79 -2.08 2.19
CA GLY A 310 3.94 -1.56 3.25
C GLY A 310 3.95 -0.03 3.29
N TRP A 311 2.79 0.59 3.53
CA TRP A 311 2.69 2.06 3.70
C TRP A 311 3.01 2.51 5.13
N ALA A 312 3.20 1.57 6.06
CA ALA A 312 3.52 1.79 7.45
C ALA A 312 5.00 1.45 7.72
N SER A 313 5.90 1.91 6.85
CA SER A 313 7.34 1.58 6.89
C SER A 313 8.22 2.84 6.95
N GLY A 314 7.69 3.97 7.43
CA GLY A 314 8.44 5.22 7.62
C GLY A 314 8.64 6.09 6.37
N VAL A 315 8.36 5.56 5.17
CA VAL A 315 8.32 6.33 3.90
C VAL A 315 6.88 6.69 3.51
N PRO A 316 6.63 7.86 2.88
CA PRO A 316 5.27 8.30 2.60
C PRO A 316 4.58 7.47 1.51
N ILE A 317 5.31 7.01 0.49
CA ILE A 317 4.76 6.27 -0.66
C ILE A 317 5.48 4.93 -0.77
N ALA A 318 4.73 3.84 -0.61
CA ALA A 318 5.26 2.49 -0.81
C ALA A 318 5.62 2.23 -2.28
N SER A 319 6.52 1.29 -2.53
CA SER A 319 7.03 0.99 -3.87
C SER A 319 7.24 -0.50 -4.13
N TYR A 320 7.54 -0.82 -5.39
CA TYR A 320 7.99 -2.13 -5.86
C TYR A 320 8.79 -1.94 -7.15
N ALA A 321 9.41 -3.01 -7.66
CA ALA A 321 10.09 -2.97 -8.95
C ALA A 321 9.53 -4.00 -9.94
N LEU A 322 9.59 -3.63 -11.22
CA LEU A 322 9.34 -4.49 -12.36
C LEU A 322 10.66 -4.72 -13.08
N LEU A 323 11.04 -5.99 -13.20
CA LEU A 323 12.24 -6.46 -13.87
C LEU A 323 11.83 -7.25 -15.12
N THR A 324 12.37 -6.84 -16.27
CA THR A 324 12.20 -7.55 -17.54
C THR A 324 13.52 -8.16 -17.95
N LEU A 325 13.52 -9.47 -18.22
CA LEU A 325 14.70 -10.25 -18.58
C LEU A 325 14.59 -10.75 -20.02
N TYR A 326 15.65 -10.54 -20.79
CA TYR A 326 15.79 -11.01 -22.16
C TYR A 326 16.84 -12.13 -22.21
N PRO A 327 16.54 -13.26 -22.86
CA PRO A 327 17.55 -14.29 -23.08
C PRO A 327 18.67 -13.68 -23.93
N GLY A 328 19.89 -13.69 -23.41
CA GLY A 328 21.04 -13.12 -24.11
C GLY A 328 21.30 -13.88 -25.42
N SER A 329 21.35 -13.17 -26.55
CA SER A 329 21.96 -13.70 -27.77
C SER A 329 23.43 -13.29 -27.82
N PRO A 330 24.38 -14.22 -28.03
CA PRO A 330 25.81 -13.90 -28.17
C PRO A 330 26.09 -12.85 -29.26
N ALA A 331 25.19 -12.70 -30.24
CA ALA A 331 25.33 -11.78 -31.36
C ALA A 331 25.04 -10.30 -31.03
N THR A 332 24.46 -9.99 -29.86
CA THR A 332 24.05 -8.62 -29.50
C THR A 332 24.56 -8.18 -28.12
N ALA A 333 25.86 -8.40 -27.86
CA ALA A 333 26.55 -8.00 -26.62
C ALA A 333 26.51 -6.48 -26.30
N ALA A 334 25.93 -5.65 -27.17
CA ALA A 334 25.83 -4.21 -27.00
C ALA A 334 24.63 -3.74 -26.16
N GLN A 335 23.57 -4.56 -26.01
CA GLN A 335 22.33 -4.16 -25.33
C GLN A 335 22.18 -4.81 -23.94
N PRO A 336 21.58 -4.13 -22.95
CA PRO A 336 21.31 -4.72 -21.63
C PRO A 336 20.41 -5.96 -21.75
N THR A 337 20.76 -7.04 -21.06
CA THR A 337 19.93 -8.27 -21.02
C THR A 337 18.81 -8.18 -19.99
N TYR A 338 18.78 -7.11 -19.19
CA TYR A 338 17.76 -6.85 -18.18
C TYR A 338 17.41 -5.35 -18.15
N HIS A 339 16.17 -5.04 -17.76
CA HIS A 339 15.72 -3.68 -17.52
C HIS A 339 14.88 -3.61 -16.24
N VAL A 340 15.03 -2.53 -15.49
CA VAL A 340 14.37 -2.31 -14.19
C VAL A 340 13.54 -1.04 -14.25
N GLN A 341 12.30 -1.11 -13.77
CA GLN A 341 11.41 0.03 -13.56
C GLN A 341 10.94 0.01 -12.11
N ARG A 342 11.22 1.08 -11.38
CA ARG A 342 10.64 1.29 -10.05
C ARG A 342 9.22 1.86 -10.20
N CYS A 343 8.33 1.42 -9.33
CA CYS A 343 6.92 1.74 -9.37
C CYS A 343 6.43 2.17 -7.98
N PHE A 344 5.63 3.23 -7.94
CA PHE A 344 5.05 3.75 -6.70
C PHE A 344 3.57 3.36 -6.58
N LEU A 345 3.19 2.97 -5.36
CA LEU A 345 1.81 2.66 -4.99
C LEU A 345 1.05 3.94 -4.58
N PRO A 346 -0.29 3.89 -4.44
CA PRO A 346 -1.05 5.05 -3.99
C PRO A 346 -0.63 5.57 -2.61
N TYR A 347 -0.63 6.89 -2.44
CA TYR A 347 -0.36 7.54 -1.15
C TYR A 347 -1.53 7.37 -0.18
N GLN A 348 -1.50 6.32 0.64
CA GLN A 348 -2.65 5.91 1.47
C GLN A 348 -3.09 6.99 2.47
N LEU A 349 -2.14 7.63 3.15
CA LEU A 349 -2.45 8.73 4.07
C LEU A 349 -3.08 9.93 3.35
N GLY A 350 -2.73 10.18 2.09
CA GLY A 350 -3.35 11.21 1.26
C GLY A 350 -4.81 10.89 0.96
N ILE A 351 -5.12 9.64 0.63
CA ILE A 351 -6.49 9.16 0.40
C ILE A 351 -7.33 9.37 1.67
N TYR A 352 -6.83 8.98 2.84
CA TYR A 352 -7.54 9.19 4.10
C TYR A 352 -7.72 10.67 4.46
N LYS A 353 -6.70 11.50 4.27
CA LYS A 353 -6.81 12.96 4.45
C LYS A 353 -7.89 13.53 3.55
N PHE A 354 -7.98 13.07 2.30
CA PHE A 354 -9.00 13.51 1.36
C PHE A 354 -10.40 13.05 1.78
N TYR A 355 -10.56 11.82 2.30
CA TYR A 355 -11.82 11.36 2.86
C TYR A 355 -12.27 12.19 4.06
N ILE A 356 -11.35 12.52 4.98
CA ILE A 356 -11.64 13.38 6.14
C ILE A 356 -12.07 14.78 5.67
N ALA A 357 -11.33 15.39 4.73
CA ALA A 357 -11.68 16.70 4.19
C ALA A 357 -13.07 16.69 3.51
N SER A 358 -13.36 15.63 2.74
CA SER A 358 -14.65 15.41 2.08
C SER A 358 -15.80 15.24 3.08
N PHE A 359 -15.53 14.59 4.21
CA PHE A 359 -16.46 14.46 5.33
C PHE A 359 -16.76 15.81 5.99
N VAL A 360 -15.74 16.59 6.31
CA VAL A 360 -15.92 17.94 6.87
C VAL A 360 -16.69 18.84 5.90
N ALA A 361 -16.34 18.84 4.61
CA ALA A 361 -17.08 19.59 3.59
C ALA A 361 -18.54 19.16 3.50
N THR A 362 -18.82 17.85 3.59
CA THR A 362 -20.18 17.31 3.64
C THR A 362 -20.95 17.86 4.85
N LEU A 363 -20.35 17.89 6.05
CA LEU A 363 -20.98 18.45 7.25
C LEU A 363 -21.35 19.92 7.06
N ILE A 364 -20.45 20.71 6.48
CA ILE A 364 -20.67 22.15 6.20
C ILE A 364 -21.82 22.32 5.20
N ILE A 365 -21.84 21.57 4.11
CA ILE A 365 -22.91 21.62 3.09
C ILE A 365 -24.26 21.25 3.72
N VAL A 366 -24.30 20.18 4.51
CA VAL A 366 -25.53 19.73 5.19
C VAL A 366 -26.04 20.78 6.17
N ALA A 367 -25.14 21.39 6.96
CA ALA A 367 -25.50 22.47 7.88
C ALA A 367 -26.04 23.70 7.11
N ALA A 368 -25.37 24.12 6.04
CA ALA A 368 -25.80 25.25 5.21
C ALA A 368 -27.17 25.02 4.59
N VAL A 369 -27.40 23.85 3.99
CA VAL A 369 -28.69 23.51 3.36
C VAL A 369 -29.82 23.44 4.40
N CYS A 370 -29.55 22.93 5.60
CA CYS A 370 -30.55 22.91 6.69
C CYS A 370 -30.85 24.32 7.22
N TYR A 371 -29.82 25.17 7.35
CA TYR A 371 -29.96 26.56 7.76
C TYR A 371 -30.74 27.40 6.73
N SER A 372 -30.36 27.37 5.46
CA SER A 372 -31.07 28.09 4.38
C SER A 372 -32.52 27.61 4.22
N GLY A 373 -32.77 26.32 4.42
CA GLY A 373 -34.11 25.74 4.40
C GLY A 373 -34.98 26.12 5.61
N SER A 374 -34.38 26.63 6.69
CA SER A 374 -35.09 27.13 7.87
C SER A 374 -35.46 28.61 7.77
N HIS A 375 -34.68 29.40 7.01
CA HIS A 375 -34.95 30.83 6.77
C HIS A 375 -35.90 31.10 5.59
N SER A 376 -36.13 30.13 4.71
CA SER A 376 -36.99 30.28 3.53
C SER A 376 -38.49 29.97 3.78
N TRP A 377 -38.92 29.90 5.03
CA TRP A 377 -40.35 29.82 5.38
C TRP A 377 -40.89 31.21 5.70
N HIS A 378 -41.48 31.87 4.70
CA HIS A 378 -42.38 33.01 4.92
C HIS A 378 -43.69 32.52 5.57
N PRO A 379 -44.24 33.19 6.60
CA PRO A 379 -45.48 32.81 7.27
C PRO A 379 -46.75 33.23 6.50
N ALA A 380 -46.77 33.14 5.17
CA ALA A 380 -47.89 33.64 4.37
C ALA A 380 -48.20 32.74 3.17
N ALA A 381 -48.68 31.53 3.43
CA ALA A 381 -49.53 30.80 2.49
C ALA A 381 -50.07 29.55 3.19
N VAL A 382 -51.24 29.63 3.82
CA VAL A 382 -52.36 28.67 3.72
C VAL A 382 -53.53 29.26 4.52
N CYS A 383 -54.49 29.84 3.81
CA CYS A 383 -55.92 29.77 4.12
C CYS A 383 -56.64 29.83 2.75
N ARG A 384 -56.59 28.73 2.00
CA ARG A 384 -57.73 28.37 1.13
C ARG A 384 -58.49 27.34 1.94
N LEU A 385 -59.62 27.77 2.49
CA LEU A 385 -60.67 26.84 2.87
C LEU A 385 -61.45 26.55 1.58
N ASP A 386 -61.42 25.29 1.16
CA ASP A 386 -62.52 24.70 0.41
C ASP A 386 -63.78 24.89 1.24
N GLY A 387 -64.73 25.62 0.68
CA GLY A 387 -66.10 25.73 1.16
C GLY A 387 -66.98 25.68 -0.08
N SER A 388 -67.60 24.51 -0.27
CA SER A 388 -68.58 24.22 -1.31
C SER A 388 -69.61 25.34 -1.46
N GLU A 389 -69.91 25.67 -2.71
CA GLU A 389 -71.16 26.31 -3.11
C GLU A 389 -72.32 25.49 -2.54
N ASP A 390 -73.05 26.06 -1.58
CA ASP A 390 -74.49 25.88 -1.32
C ASP A 390 -74.80 26.31 0.12
N GLU A 391 -75.14 27.58 0.30
CA GLU A 391 -76.11 28.13 1.28
C GLU A 391 -75.88 29.64 1.48
N GLN A 392 -76.10 30.41 0.42
CA GLN A 392 -76.49 31.81 0.54
C GLN A 392 -77.98 31.92 0.27
N HIS A 393 -78.79 31.67 1.29
CA HIS A 393 -80.07 32.35 1.52
C HIS A 393 -80.64 31.85 2.86
N LEU A 394 -81.27 32.75 3.62
CA LEU A 394 -81.81 32.58 4.98
C LEU A 394 -80.71 32.83 6.04
N ILE A 395 -80.65 33.91 6.83
CA ILE A 395 -81.67 34.80 7.39
C ILE A 395 -80.98 36.14 7.68
N ASN A 396 -81.48 37.20 7.07
CA ASN A 396 -81.34 38.56 7.57
C ASN A 396 -82.69 38.92 8.19
N ARG A 397 -82.82 38.90 9.52
CA ARG A 397 -83.71 39.77 10.33
C ARG A 397 -83.83 39.30 11.79
N SER A 398 -83.82 40.30 12.67
CA SER A 398 -84.03 40.29 14.14
C SER A 398 -82.81 39.80 14.95
N ALA A 399 -82.26 40.54 15.92
CA ALA A 399 -82.82 41.61 16.73
C ALA A 399 -81.74 42.62 17.16
N ALA A 400 -82.16 43.88 17.21
CA ALA A 400 -81.51 44.97 17.92
C ALA A 400 -81.85 44.88 19.41
N ASN A 401 -80.88 45.02 20.31
CA ASN A 401 -80.78 46.14 21.27
C ASN A 401 -79.71 45.94 22.36
N ASN A 402 -79.16 47.08 22.78
CA ASN A 402 -78.49 47.40 24.04
C ASN A 402 -76.96 47.19 24.21
N SER A 403 -76.27 48.30 23.91
CA SER A 403 -75.51 49.17 24.85
C SER A 403 -74.17 48.72 25.47
N SER A 404 -73.20 49.64 25.27
CA SER A 404 -72.09 50.07 26.15
C SER A 404 -70.87 49.16 26.36
N GLY A 405 -69.78 49.46 25.64
CA GLY A 405 -68.55 50.03 26.23
C GLY A 405 -67.56 49.15 27.03
N LEU A 406 -66.50 48.70 26.34
CA LEU A 406 -65.08 48.50 26.75
C LEU A 406 -64.71 47.39 27.78
N PRO A 407 -63.46 46.89 27.81
CA PRO A 407 -62.56 46.51 26.72
C PRO A 407 -62.03 45.05 26.85
N LEU A 408 -61.35 44.57 25.80
CA LEU A 408 -60.71 43.24 25.65
C LEU A 408 -59.80 42.84 26.83
N PRO A 409 -59.85 41.58 27.32
CA PRO A 409 -58.77 41.00 28.09
C PRO A 409 -57.70 40.42 27.14
N ALA A 410 -56.47 40.84 27.40
CA ALA A 410 -55.25 40.36 26.80
C ALA A 410 -55.13 38.83 26.88
N GLY A 411 -55.26 38.18 25.72
CA GLY A 411 -55.09 36.73 25.58
C GLY A 411 -54.37 36.36 24.29
N MET A 412 -53.60 37.26 23.70
CA MET A 412 -52.69 36.91 22.61
C MET A 412 -51.34 36.59 23.26
N GLN A 413 -51.19 35.38 23.79
CA GLN A 413 -49.86 34.79 23.86
C GLN A 413 -49.33 34.82 22.43
N GLN A 414 -48.46 35.78 22.14
CA GLN A 414 -47.50 35.64 21.07
C GLN A 414 -46.75 34.36 21.38
N GLY A 415 -47.20 33.26 20.79
CA GLY A 415 -46.43 32.05 20.64
C GLY A 415 -45.17 32.45 19.90
N ARG A 416 -44.15 32.78 20.69
CA ARG A 416 -42.78 32.99 20.25
C ARG A 416 -42.41 31.67 19.59
N TRP A 417 -42.51 31.60 18.27
CA TRP A 417 -42.11 30.42 17.51
C TRP A 417 -40.65 30.18 17.85
N SER A 418 -40.44 29.24 18.76
CA SER A 418 -39.12 28.80 19.15
C SER A 418 -38.52 28.18 17.91
N PHE A 419 -37.59 28.91 17.30
CA PHE A 419 -36.64 28.40 16.32
C PHE A 419 -35.97 27.18 16.96
N SER A 420 -36.53 26.00 16.75
CA SER A 420 -36.05 24.84 17.46
C SER A 420 -34.77 24.39 16.77
N LYS A 421 -33.63 24.79 17.34
CA LYS A 421 -32.31 24.22 17.03
C LYS A 421 -32.37 22.68 16.97
N ARG A 422 -33.29 22.06 17.73
CA ARG A 422 -33.56 20.62 17.71
C ARG A 422 -34.07 20.13 16.35
N GLY A 423 -34.90 20.92 15.64
CA GLY A 423 -35.43 20.56 14.31
C GLY A 423 -34.37 20.56 13.20
N CYS A 424 -33.44 21.52 13.21
CA CYS A 424 -32.30 21.55 12.29
C CYS A 424 -31.34 20.39 12.58
N LEU A 425 -31.01 20.16 13.85
CA LEU A 425 -30.14 19.06 14.28
C LEU A 425 -30.72 17.68 13.88
N LEU A 426 -32.00 17.44 14.14
CA LEU A 426 -32.69 16.22 13.72
C LEU A 426 -32.59 16.01 12.20
N GLN A 427 -32.76 17.08 11.41
CA GLN A 427 -32.65 17.00 9.95
C GLN A 427 -31.22 16.71 9.46
N MET A 428 -30.21 17.30 10.10
CA MET A 428 -28.81 16.96 9.82
C MET A 428 -28.56 15.47 10.10
N ILE A 429 -29.02 14.96 11.25
CA ILE A 429 -28.90 13.54 11.61
C ILE A 429 -29.54 12.64 10.54
N TYR A 430 -30.74 13.00 10.04
CA TYR A 430 -31.38 12.23 8.96
C TYR A 430 -30.56 12.21 7.68
N ILE A 431 -29.99 13.34 7.25
CA ILE A 431 -29.16 13.39 6.04
C ILE A 431 -27.88 12.59 6.24
N LEU A 432 -27.23 12.70 7.40
CA LEU A 432 -26.00 11.94 7.69
C LEU A 432 -26.26 10.44 7.74
N ARG A 433 -27.36 10.01 8.38
CA ARG A 433 -27.82 8.61 8.34
C ARG A 433 -28.01 8.14 6.90
N ASP A 434 -28.66 8.94 6.07
CA ASP A 434 -28.91 8.64 4.67
C ASP A 434 -27.64 8.56 3.81
N LEU A 435 -26.59 9.31 4.16
CA LEU A 435 -25.28 9.19 3.54
C LEU A 435 -24.55 7.94 4.03
N PHE A 436 -24.63 7.65 5.33
CA PHE A 436 -24.03 6.46 5.93
C PHE A 436 -24.58 5.16 5.33
N VAL A 437 -25.90 5.09 5.08
CA VAL A 437 -26.58 3.95 4.43
C VAL A 437 -26.05 3.67 3.01
N VAL A 438 -25.36 4.63 2.38
CA VAL A 438 -24.75 4.45 1.05
C VAL A 438 -23.23 4.31 1.13
N GLY A 439 -22.57 5.18 1.89
CA GLY A 439 -21.12 5.22 2.00
C GLY A 439 -20.54 3.97 2.64
N LEU A 440 -21.11 3.52 3.77
CA LEU A 440 -20.57 2.34 4.46
C LEU A 440 -20.73 1.06 3.61
N PRO A 441 -21.91 0.73 3.04
CA PRO A 441 -22.01 -0.43 2.16
C PRO A 441 -21.12 -0.34 0.93
N THR A 442 -20.93 0.86 0.36
CA THR A 442 -20.00 1.04 -0.77
C THR A 442 -18.56 0.72 -0.35
N TYR A 443 -18.11 1.24 0.80
CA TYR A 443 -16.77 0.97 1.32
C TYR A 443 -16.58 -0.52 1.61
N ILE A 444 -17.55 -1.16 2.26
CA ILE A 444 -17.54 -2.61 2.52
C ILE A 444 -17.50 -3.38 1.20
N ALA A 445 -18.30 -3.00 0.20
CA ALA A 445 -18.28 -3.65 -1.12
C ALA A 445 -16.91 -3.52 -1.81
N CYS A 446 -16.28 -2.34 -1.74
CA CYS A 446 -14.92 -2.14 -2.23
C CYS A 446 -13.92 -3.07 -1.52
N ILE A 447 -14.01 -3.23 -0.20
CA ILE A 447 -13.14 -4.15 0.55
C ILE A 447 -13.42 -5.61 0.18
N LEU A 448 -14.68 -6.03 0.20
CA LEU A 448 -15.10 -7.41 -0.05
C LEU A 448 -14.76 -7.88 -1.45
N PHE A 449 -14.76 -6.97 -2.44
CA PHE A 449 -14.24 -7.24 -3.78
C PHE A 449 -12.84 -7.85 -3.68
N PHE A 450 -12.00 -7.34 -2.77
CA PHE A 450 -10.64 -7.85 -2.57
C PHE A 450 -10.54 -9.06 -1.63
N TYR A 451 -11.62 -9.60 -1.10
CA TYR A 451 -11.59 -10.88 -0.38
C TYR A 451 -12.17 -12.00 -1.24
N ILE A 452 -13.22 -11.69 -2.00
CA ILE A 452 -14.01 -12.65 -2.79
C ILE A 452 -13.34 -12.92 -4.14
N PHE A 453 -13.14 -11.87 -4.96
CA PHE A 453 -12.46 -11.95 -6.26
C PHE A 453 -10.97 -11.75 -6.06
#